data_AF-A0A8T5XJ93-F1
#
_entry.id   AF-A0A8T5XJ93-F1
#
_cell.length_a   1.000
_cell.length_b   1.000
_cell.length_c   1.000
_cell.angle_alpha   90.00
_cell.angle_beta   90.00
_cell.angle_gamma   90.00
#
_symmetry.space_group_name_H-M   'P 1'
#
loop_
_entity.id
_entity.type
_entity.pdbx_description
1 polymer ?
#
loop_
_entity_poly.entity_id
_entity_poly.type
_entity_poly.pdbx_seq_one_letter_code
_entity_poly.pdbx_strand_id
1 'polypeptide(L)'
;MDENVKFVVKKRVEKTIKNLEKNNMKACFVEDEKGVIEKIKELLNNEDTVAVGGSMTLFETGVIDLLRDGNYNFLDRYKEGLKPEDVKEIYRKSFSADAYFSSSNAITTEGELYNVDGRG
;
A
#
# COMPACT_ATOMS: atom_id res chain seq x y z
N MET A 1 8.34 -24.55 -6.10
CA MET A 1 9.42 -23.55 -6.28
C MET A 1 10.68 -24.13 -5.67
N ASP A 2 11.75 -24.21 -6.45
CA ASP A 2 13.06 -24.76 -6.06
C ASP A 2 13.62 -24.03 -4.81
N GLU A 3 14.20 -24.78 -3.87
CA GLU A 3 14.74 -24.24 -2.61
C GLU A 3 15.82 -23.18 -2.84
N ASN A 4 16.64 -23.36 -3.88
CA ASN A 4 17.68 -22.39 -4.24
C ASN A 4 17.06 -21.08 -4.74
N VAL A 5 15.96 -21.17 -5.48
CA VAL A 5 15.25 -19.97 -5.97
C VAL A 5 14.64 -19.20 -4.80
N LYS A 6 14.03 -19.88 -3.83
CA LYS A 6 13.52 -19.24 -2.60
C LYS A 6 14.64 -18.54 -1.83
N PHE A 7 15.79 -19.21 -1.69
CA PHE A 7 16.95 -18.62 -1.02
C PHE A 7 17.44 -17.35 -1.71
N VAL A 8 17.58 -17.37 -3.03
CA VAL A 8 18.02 -16.20 -3.81
C VAL A 8 17.02 -15.05 -3.69
N VAL A 9 15.71 -15.33 -3.78
CA VAL A 9 14.66 -14.30 -3.61
C VAL A 9 14.76 -13.68 -2.22
N LYS A 10 14.86 -14.48 -1.16
CA LYS A 10 14.99 -13.99 0.21
C LYS A 10 16.21 -13.08 0.38
N LYS A 11 17.36 -13.46 -0.17
CA LYS A 11 18.57 -12.64 -0.14
C LYS A 11 18.42 -11.32 -0.89
N ARG A 12 17.71 -11.31 -2.02
CA ARG A 12 17.38 -10.07 -2.75
C ARG A 12 16.48 -9.17 -1.92
N VAL A 13 15.43 -9.71 -1.31
CA VAL A 13 14.52 -8.95 -0.44
C VAL A 13 15.28 -8.35 0.76
N GLU A 14 16.14 -9.13 1.43
CA GLU A 14 16.98 -8.64 2.52
C GLU A 14 17.89 -7.47 2.10
N LYS A 15 18.48 -7.53 0.89
CA LYS A 15 19.26 -6.43 0.33
C LYS A 15 18.40 -5.20 0.08
N THR A 16 17.24 -5.38 -0.56
CA THR A 16 16.30 -4.29 -0.88
C THR A 16 15.83 -3.58 0.38
N ILE A 17 15.42 -4.30 1.43
CA ILE A 17 14.98 -3.73 2.71
C ILE A 17 16.06 -2.83 3.31
N LYS A 18 17.31 -3.31 3.39
CA LYS A 18 18.42 -2.53 3.92
C LYS A 18 18.68 -1.25 3.14
N ASN A 19 18.49 -1.28 1.82
CA ASN A 19 18.70 -0.11 0.97
C ASN A 19 17.52 0.88 1.05
N LEU A 20 16.28 0.40 1.18
CA LEU A 20 15.13 1.24 1.50
C LEU A 20 15.31 1.96 2.85
N GLU A 21 15.77 1.24 3.87
CA GLU A 21 16.03 1.80 5.21
C GLU A 21 17.10 2.90 5.19
N LYS A 22 18.16 2.75 4.37
CA LYS A 22 19.16 3.82 4.15
C LYS A 22 18.55 5.08 3.54
N ASN A 23 17.48 4.93 2.77
CA ASN A 23 16.71 6.02 2.19
C ASN A 23 15.56 6.50 3.10
N ASN A 24 15.62 6.16 4.40
CA ASN A 24 14.62 6.52 5.42
C ASN A 24 13.22 5.92 5.18
N MET A 25 13.13 4.87 4.37
CA MET A 25 11.90 4.12 4.14
C MET A 25 11.92 2.85 4.99
N LYS A 26 11.06 2.79 6.01
CA LYS A 26 10.85 1.54 6.75
C LYS A 26 10.23 0.52 5.79
N ALA A 27 10.81 -0.67 5.73
CA ALA A 27 10.33 -1.73 4.86
C ALA A 27 10.08 -3.01 5.67
N CYS A 28 9.01 -3.73 5.30
CA CYS A 28 8.71 -5.04 5.86
C CYS A 28 8.34 -5.99 4.72
N PHE A 29 8.69 -7.26 4.90
CA PHE A 29 8.31 -8.32 3.97
C PHE A 29 7.27 -9.21 4.64
N VAL A 30 6.17 -9.43 3.93
CA VAL A 30 5.06 -10.31 4.32
C VAL A 30 4.90 -11.37 3.24
N GLU A 31 4.66 -12.62 3.66
CA GLU A 31 4.65 -13.77 2.75
C GLU A 31 3.31 -13.96 2.02
N ASP A 32 2.21 -13.50 2.62
CA ASP A 32 0.86 -13.69 2.10
C ASP A 32 -0.07 -12.50 2.39
N GLU A 33 -1.26 -12.55 1.79
CA GLU A 33 -2.34 -11.56 1.94
C GLU A 33 -2.77 -11.35 3.41
N LYS A 34 -2.77 -12.41 4.23
CA LYS A 34 -3.16 -12.31 5.65
C LYS A 34 -2.13 -11.50 6.42
N GLY A 35 -0.85 -11.73 6.14
CA GLY A 35 0.25 -10.94 6.67
C GLY A 35 0.15 -9.46 6.30
N VAL A 36 -0.30 -9.14 5.08
CA VAL A 36 -0.57 -7.74 4.67
C VAL A 36 -1.64 -7.11 5.56
N ILE A 37 -2.78 -7.79 5.74
CA ILE A 37 -3.92 -7.29 6.54
C ILE A 37 -3.52 -7.03 7.99
N GLU A 38 -2.85 -7.99 8.63
CA GLU A 38 -2.40 -7.84 10.01
C GLU A 38 -1.38 -6.70 10.13
N LYS A 39 -0.47 -6.59 9.16
CA LYS A 39 0.53 -5.52 9.19
C LYS A 39 -0.10 -4.14 9.04
N ILE A 40 -1.14 -3.99 8.21
CA ILE A 40 -1.85 -2.72 8.07
C ILE A 40 -2.57 -2.34 9.36
N LYS A 41 -3.21 -3.29 10.05
CA LYS A 41 -3.84 -3.04 11.36
C LYS A 41 -2.85 -2.59 12.42
N GLU A 42 -1.60 -3.06 12.38
CA GLU A 42 -0.54 -2.60 13.28
C GLU A 42 -0.07 -1.17 12.97
N LEU A 43 -0.17 -0.74 11.71
CA LEU A 43 0.34 0.55 11.24
C LEU A 43 -0.68 1.67 11.37
N LEU A 44 -1.96 1.36 11.26
CA LEU A 44 -3.06 2.33 11.37
C LEU A 44 -3.62 2.36 12.78
N ASN A 45 -4.08 3.54 13.21
CA ASN A 45 -4.86 3.69 14.42
C ASN A 45 -6.35 3.71 14.10
N ASN A 46 -7.16 3.43 15.12
CA ASN A 46 -8.60 3.64 15.03
C ASN A 46 -8.90 5.11 14.72
N GLU A 47 -9.92 5.34 13.90
CA GLU A 47 -10.39 6.65 13.44
C GLU A 47 -9.42 7.41 12.52
N ASP A 48 -8.28 6.83 12.13
CA ASP A 48 -7.39 7.41 11.12
C ASP A 48 -8.18 7.71 9.83
N THR A 49 -7.91 8.87 9.24
CA THR A 49 -8.39 9.20 7.90
C THR A 49 -7.48 8.55 6.88
N VAL A 50 -8.03 7.62 6.10
CA VAL A 50 -7.25 6.81 5.16
C VAL A 50 -7.69 7.11 3.74
N ALA A 51 -6.73 7.24 2.84
CA ALA A 51 -6.96 7.36 1.40
C ALA A 51 -6.12 6.37 0.61
N VAL A 52 -6.51 6.10 -0.63
CA VAL A 52 -5.81 5.17 -1.52
C VAL A 52 -5.64 5.72 -2.93
N GLY A 53 -4.51 5.38 -3.54
CA GLY A 53 -4.25 5.53 -4.96
C GLY A 53 -4.89 4.43 -5.80
N GLY A 54 -4.54 4.40 -7.09
CA GLY A 54 -4.88 3.30 -7.97
C GLY A 54 -4.08 2.05 -7.65
N SER A 55 -4.68 0.98 -7.14
CA SER A 55 -3.94 -0.26 -6.90
C SER A 55 -4.83 -1.49 -6.96
N MET A 56 -4.54 -2.39 -7.90
CA MET A 56 -5.20 -3.70 -7.97
C MET A 56 -4.77 -4.60 -6.81
N THR A 57 -3.52 -4.49 -6.35
CA THR A 57 -3.01 -5.26 -5.20
C THR A 57 -3.85 -5.02 -3.94
N LEU A 58 -4.35 -3.80 -3.72
CA LEU A 58 -5.21 -3.51 -2.56
C LEU A 58 -6.56 -4.24 -2.63
N PHE A 59 -7.09 -4.46 -3.83
CA PHE A 59 -8.29 -5.29 -4.01
C PHE A 59 -7.97 -6.77 -3.86
N GLU A 60 -6.92 -7.25 -4.52
CA GLU A 60 -6.53 -8.67 -4.50
C GLU A 60 -6.17 -9.17 -3.10
N THR A 61 -5.62 -8.30 -2.25
CA THR A 61 -5.24 -8.64 -0.87
C THR A 61 -6.35 -8.39 0.16
N GLY A 62 -7.53 -7.90 -0.27
CA GLY A 62 -8.67 -7.61 0.63
C GLY A 62 -8.50 -6.35 1.49
N VAL A 63 -7.49 -5.51 1.21
CA VAL A 63 -7.23 -4.28 1.98
C VAL A 63 -8.35 -3.25 1.79
N ILE A 64 -8.94 -3.17 0.60
CA ILE A 64 -10.09 -2.27 0.37
C ILE A 64 -11.26 -2.63 1.29
N ASP A 65 -11.56 -3.91 1.44
CA ASP A 65 -12.65 -4.37 2.30
C ASP A 65 -12.32 -4.13 3.78
N LEU A 66 -11.07 -4.38 4.20
CA LEU A 66 -10.58 -4.03 5.53
C LEU A 66 -10.80 -2.54 5.87
N LEU A 67 -10.50 -1.64 4.93
CA LEU A 67 -10.65 -0.19 5.14
C LEU A 67 -12.12 0.25 5.17
N ARG A 68 -13.00 -0.45 4.46
CA ARG A 68 -14.46 -0.18 4.44
C ARG A 68 -15.15 -0.66 5.71
N ASP A 69 -14.78 -1.85 6.19
CA ASP A 69 -15.42 -2.51 7.33
C ASP A 69 -14.74 -2.17 8.67
N GLY A 70 -13.52 -1.64 8.62
CA GLY A 70 -12.73 -1.26 9.78
C GLY A 70 -13.18 0.05 10.44
N ASN A 71 -12.58 0.36 11.58
CA ASN A 71 -12.83 1.61 12.29
C ASN A 71 -11.94 2.74 11.75
N TYR A 72 -12.10 3.06 10.46
CA TYR A 72 -11.31 4.09 9.76
C TYR A 72 -12.22 5.08 9.05
N ASN A 73 -11.77 6.33 8.94
CA ASN A 73 -12.41 7.34 8.10
C ASN A 73 -11.92 7.16 6.66
N PHE A 74 -12.41 6.11 5.99
CA PHE A 74 -11.95 5.76 4.65
C PHE A 74 -12.53 6.69 3.56
N LEU A 75 -11.65 7.45 2.92
CA LEU A 75 -11.93 8.28 1.76
C LEU A 75 -12.04 7.41 0.49
N ASP A 76 -13.13 6.64 0.40
CA ASP A 76 -13.33 5.62 -0.64
C ASP A 76 -13.67 6.23 -2.01
N ARG A 77 -12.65 6.41 -2.84
CA ARG A 77 -12.77 6.84 -4.25
C ARG A 77 -13.39 5.80 -5.19
N TYR A 78 -13.60 4.57 -4.74
CA TYR A 78 -14.20 3.46 -5.50
C TYR A 78 -15.64 3.19 -5.10
N LYS A 79 -16.20 3.98 -4.17
CA LYS A 79 -17.59 3.83 -3.74
C LYS A 79 -18.54 3.97 -4.93
N GLU A 80 -19.54 3.08 -4.99
CA GLU A 80 -20.55 3.12 -6.03
C GLU A 80 -21.40 4.39 -5.96
N GLY A 81 -21.82 4.90 -7.13
CA GLY A 81 -22.70 6.07 -7.23
C GLY A 81 -22.01 7.43 -7.10
N LEU A 82 -20.67 7.49 -7.01
CA LEU A 82 -19.93 8.74 -7.01
C LEU A 82 -20.02 9.46 -8.36
N LYS A 83 -20.25 10.78 -8.31
CA LYS A 83 -20.10 11.65 -9.47
C LYS A 83 -18.64 12.04 -9.64
N PRO A 84 -18.22 12.49 -10.86
CA PRO A 84 -16.87 12.98 -11.09
C PRO A 84 -16.43 14.08 -10.11
N GLU A 85 -17.36 14.91 -9.63
CA GLU A 85 -17.11 15.96 -8.64
C GLU A 85 -16.79 15.38 -7.26
N ASP A 86 -17.51 14.34 -6.84
CA ASP A 86 -17.30 13.67 -5.54
C ASP A 86 -15.92 13.03 -5.50
N VAL A 87 -15.52 12.36 -6.60
CA VAL A 87 -14.18 11.77 -6.74
C VAL A 87 -13.09 12.84 -6.64
N LYS A 88 -13.29 14.01 -7.28
CA LYS A 88 -12.34 15.13 -7.17
C LYS A 88 -12.24 15.69 -5.75
N GLU A 89 -13.35 15.75 -5.03
CA GLU A 89 -13.35 16.18 -3.63
C GLU A 89 -12.61 15.18 -2.75
N ILE A 90 -12.84 13.88 -2.94
CA ILE A 90 -12.10 12.81 -2.27
C ILE A 90 -10.59 12.97 -2.51
N TYR A 91 -10.15 13.15 -3.75
CA TYR A 91 -8.73 13.39 -4.05
C TYR A 91 -8.14 14.60 -3.33
N ARG A 92 -8.91 15.69 -3.20
CA ARG A 92 -8.46 16.87 -2.45
C ARG A 92 -8.33 16.56 -0.97
N LYS A 93 -9.29 15.84 -0.39
CA LYS A 93 -9.26 15.40 1.01
C LYS A 93 -8.11 14.44 1.29
N SER A 94 -7.70 13.61 0.32
CA SER A 94 -6.58 12.68 0.46
C SER A 94 -5.25 13.36 0.83
N PHE A 95 -5.04 14.64 0.49
CA PHE A 95 -3.86 15.39 0.90
C PHE A 95 -3.79 15.67 2.41
N SER A 96 -4.91 15.51 3.11
CA SER A 96 -5.02 15.68 4.56
C SER A 96 -5.31 14.35 5.26
N ALA A 97 -5.17 13.22 4.57
CA ALA A 97 -5.30 11.90 5.19
C ALA A 97 -4.09 11.62 6.10
N ASP A 98 -4.34 10.90 7.19
CA ASP A 98 -3.31 10.44 8.12
C ASP A 98 -2.45 9.33 7.48
N ALA A 99 -3.09 8.49 6.66
CA ALA A 99 -2.42 7.45 5.88
C ALA A 99 -2.88 7.42 4.43
N TYR A 100 -1.93 7.19 3.52
CA TYR A 100 -2.18 7.03 2.10
C TYR A 100 -1.52 5.77 1.57
N PHE A 101 -2.30 4.86 0.97
CA PHE A 101 -1.77 3.66 0.32
C PHE A 101 -1.60 3.89 -1.18
N SER A 102 -0.41 3.59 -1.68
CA SER A 102 -0.11 3.53 -3.12
C SER A 102 0.61 2.24 -3.44
N SER A 103 0.53 1.83 -4.71
CA SER A 103 1.41 0.81 -5.25
C SER A 103 2.70 1.46 -5.75
N SER A 104 3.66 0.63 -6.15
CA SER A 104 4.76 1.05 -7.00
C SER A 104 4.91 0.05 -8.13
N ASN A 105 5.19 0.52 -9.35
CA ASN A 105 5.32 -0.40 -10.49
C ASN A 105 6.52 -1.33 -10.32
N ALA A 106 7.61 -0.85 -9.69
CA ALA A 106 8.74 -1.68 -9.28
C ALA A 106 9.51 -1.07 -8.10
N ILE A 107 10.16 -1.94 -7.32
CA ILE A 107 11.11 -1.55 -6.28
C ILE A 107 12.49 -2.09 -6.67
N THR A 108 13.47 -1.21 -6.82
CA THR A 108 14.83 -1.62 -7.20
C THR A 108 15.59 -2.19 -6.00
N THR A 109 16.59 -3.04 -6.25
CA THR A 109 17.45 -3.54 -5.15
C THR A 109 18.32 -2.46 -4.54
N GLU A 110 18.38 -1.27 -5.14
CA GLU A 110 19.09 -0.10 -4.62
C GLU A 110 18.19 0.77 -3.73
N GLY A 111 16.95 0.34 -3.48
CA GLY A 111 16.03 0.99 -2.54
C GLY A 111 15.31 2.18 -3.15
N GLU A 112 14.94 2.09 -4.42
CA GLU A 112 14.23 3.13 -5.16
C GLU A 112 12.84 2.63 -5.57
N LEU A 113 11.86 3.53 -5.54
CA LEU A 113 10.51 3.28 -6.06
C LEU A 113 10.46 3.78 -7.50
N TYR A 114 10.02 2.90 -8.41
CA TYR A 114 9.89 3.22 -9.83
C TYR A 114 8.40 3.30 -10.18
N ASN A 115 7.96 4.52 -10.50
CA ASN A 115 6.58 4.82 -10.87
C ASN A 115 6.57 5.52 -12.24
N VAL A 116 5.85 4.98 -13.20
CA VAL A 116 5.73 5.53 -14.57
C VAL A 116 4.39 6.24 -14.80
N ASP A 117 3.41 5.95 -13.95
CA ASP A 117 2.09 6.54 -13.96
C ASP A 117 2.00 7.73 -12.98
N GLY A 118 1.08 8.65 -13.29
CA GLY A 118 0.91 9.92 -12.54
C GLY A 118 -0.38 9.96 -11.71
N ARG A 119 -1.10 8.84 -11.56
CA ARG A 119 -2.39 8.79 -10.85
C ARG A 119 -2.39 7.90 -9.60
N GLY A 120 -1.19 7.64 -9.08
CA GLY A 120 -0.93 6.82 -7.89
C GLY A 120 -0.34 5.47 -8.26
#